data_AF-A0AAV3XY07-F1
#
_entry.id   AF-A0AAV3XY07-F1
#
_cell.length_a   1.000
_cell.length_b   1.000
_cell.length_c   1.000
_cell.angle_alpha   90.00
_cell.angle_beta   90.00
_cell.angle_gamma   90.00
#
_symmetry.space_group_name_H-M   'P 1'
#
loop_
_entity.id
_entity.type
_entity.pdbx_description
1 polymer ?
#
loop_
_entity_poly.entity_id
_entity_poly.type
_entity_poly.pdbx_seq_one_letter_code
_entity_poly.pdbx_strand_id
1 'polypeptide(L)'
;MNVKSLYEDQKQNDPLRAAISSPHDKQLQILTDFAHFADKLKGFQGKRIKKLTVDTATAIHHTCLGVVEMTKSLLHENQFVLLGKFTTDPLEKAFGKLRQGSEVTYFINVQQILEKVNMMKTKLALRMDLDVSDCLRSLVMSVGSVFSLDA
;
A
#
# COMPACT_ATOMS: atom_id res chain seq x y z
N MET A 1 -14.00 4.06 -0.56
CA MET A 1 -12.77 3.36 -0.09
C MET A 1 -11.47 4.02 -0.54
N ASN A 2 -11.31 4.47 -1.79
CA ASN A 2 -10.08 5.15 -2.22
C ASN A 2 -10.10 6.66 -1.86
N VAL A 3 -10.10 6.95 -0.55
CA VAL A 3 -10.08 8.32 -0.03
C VAL A 3 -8.63 8.69 0.29
N LYS A 4 -8.02 9.55 -0.55
CA LYS A 4 -6.60 9.93 -0.44
C LYS A 4 -6.38 11.30 0.22
N SER A 5 -7.45 12.07 0.41
CA SER A 5 -7.45 13.43 0.97
C SER A 5 -8.70 13.67 1.82
N LEU A 6 -8.65 14.69 2.70
CA LEU A 6 -9.74 15.05 3.61
C LEU A 6 -11.02 15.52 2.90
N TYR A 7 -10.86 16.22 1.77
CA TYR A 7 -11.96 16.89 1.06
C TYR A 7 -12.29 16.20 -0.27
N GLU A 8 -11.97 14.89 -0.37
CA GLU A 8 -12.20 14.12 -1.59
C GLU A 8 -13.70 14.00 -1.91
N ASP A 9 -14.54 13.97 -0.87
CA ASP A 9 -16.00 14.02 -0.96
C ASP A 9 -16.51 15.31 -1.61
N GLN A 10 -15.98 16.46 -1.22
CA GLN A 10 -16.37 17.75 -1.78
C GLN A 10 -15.92 17.87 -3.23
N LYS A 11 -14.69 17.43 -3.51
CA LYS A 11 -14.11 17.46 -4.87
C LYS A 11 -14.87 16.56 -5.85
N GLN A 12 -15.31 15.39 -5.39
CA GLN A 12 -15.98 14.39 -6.22
C GLN A 12 -17.51 14.44 -6.10
N ASN A 13 -18.03 15.32 -5.24
CA ASN A 13 -19.43 15.45 -4.89
C ASN A 13 -20.07 14.11 -4.44
N ASP A 14 -19.33 13.35 -3.64
CA ASP A 14 -19.71 12.01 -3.17
C ASP A 14 -19.44 11.83 -1.66
N PRO A 15 -20.48 11.83 -0.81
CA PRO A 15 -20.36 11.65 0.64
C PRO A 15 -19.70 10.33 1.08
N LEU A 16 -19.72 9.29 0.24
CA LEU A 16 -19.06 8.00 0.52
C LEU A 16 -17.53 8.05 0.31
N ARG A 17 -17.01 9.22 -0.07
CA ARG A 17 -15.57 9.48 -0.22
C ARG A 17 -15.05 10.44 0.85
N ALA A 18 -15.84 10.73 1.90
CA ALA A 18 -15.38 11.51 3.03
C ALA A 18 -14.34 10.74 3.83
N ALA A 19 -13.45 11.46 4.51
CA ALA A 19 -12.53 10.87 5.47
C ALA A 19 -13.31 10.25 6.63
N ILE A 20 -12.88 9.05 7.06
CA ILE A 20 -13.56 8.36 8.16
C ILE A 20 -13.17 9.05 9.45
N SER A 21 -14.17 9.56 10.19
CA SER A 21 -13.98 10.29 11.45
C SER A 21 -14.70 9.65 12.62
N SER A 22 -15.51 8.60 12.38
CA SER A 22 -16.25 7.88 13.42
C SER A 22 -16.02 6.37 13.31
N PRO A 23 -15.85 5.65 14.43
CA PRO A 23 -15.78 4.18 14.45
C PRO A 23 -17.05 3.48 13.93
N HIS A 24 -18.17 4.21 13.88
CA HIS A 24 -19.49 3.72 13.45
C HIS A 24 -19.90 4.30 12.09
N ASP A 25 -18.93 4.73 11.28
CA ASP A 25 -19.19 5.29 9.96
C ASP A 25 -19.85 4.24 9.03
N LYS A 26 -20.81 4.70 8.22
CA LYS A 26 -21.50 3.87 7.22
C LYS A 26 -20.52 3.24 6.24
N GLN A 27 -19.42 3.93 5.94
CA GLN A 27 -18.38 3.40 5.06
C GLN A 27 -17.73 2.13 5.61
N LEU A 28 -17.55 2.06 6.94
CA LEU A 28 -17.01 0.86 7.62
C LEU A 28 -18.05 -0.27 7.62
N GLN A 29 -19.34 0.05 7.78
CA GLN A 29 -20.40 -0.94 7.70
C GLN A 29 -20.47 -1.57 6.29
N ILE A 30 -20.39 -0.77 5.23
CA ILE A 30 -20.35 -1.27 3.84
C ILE A 30 -19.17 -2.25 3.64
N LEU A 31 -18.02 -1.93 4.23
CA LEU A 31 -16.83 -2.79 4.21
C LEU A 31 -17.07 -4.13 4.93
N THR A 32 -17.68 -4.08 6.11
CA THR A 32 -18.07 -5.28 6.88
C THR A 32 -19.07 -6.13 6.11
N ASP A 33 -20.11 -5.52 5.53
CA ASP A 33 -21.13 -6.22 4.74
C ASP A 33 -20.51 -6.88 3.51
N PHE A 34 -19.59 -6.19 2.84
CA PHE A 34 -18.84 -6.75 1.72
C PHE A 34 -17.94 -7.92 2.13
N ALA A 35 -17.29 -7.85 3.31
CA ALA A 35 -16.49 -8.94 3.85
C ALA A 35 -17.34 -10.21 4.07
N HIS A 36 -18.54 -10.06 4.64
CA HIS A 36 -19.47 -11.17 4.85
C HIS A 36 -20.06 -11.68 3.52
N PHE A 37 -20.32 -10.79 2.57
CA PHE A 37 -20.73 -11.18 1.23
C PHE A 37 -19.66 -12.02 0.52
N ALA A 38 -18.40 -11.62 0.58
CA ALA A 38 -17.28 -12.37 0.00
C ALA A 38 -17.14 -13.77 0.61
N ASP A 39 -17.29 -13.88 1.93
CA ASP A 39 -17.25 -15.18 2.62
C ASP A 39 -18.42 -16.09 2.23
N LYS A 40 -19.62 -15.55 2.00
CA LYS A 40 -20.76 -16.32 1.47
C LYS A 40 -20.54 -16.87 0.05
N LEU A 41 -19.63 -16.27 -0.73
CA LEU A 41 -19.26 -16.76 -2.06
C LEU A 41 -18.22 -17.90 -2.01
N LYS A 42 -17.68 -18.21 -0.82
CA LYS A 42 -16.72 -19.30 -0.60
C LYS A 42 -17.37 -20.65 -0.90
N GLY A 43 -16.80 -21.38 -1.85
CA GLY A 43 -17.20 -22.78 -2.11
C GLY A 43 -18.62 -22.97 -2.67
N PHE A 44 -19.28 -21.91 -3.17
CA PHE A 44 -20.65 -22.02 -3.70
C PHE A 44 -20.71 -23.03 -4.86
N GLN A 45 -21.59 -24.05 -4.78
CA GLN A 45 -21.63 -25.16 -5.75
C GLN A 45 -22.53 -24.93 -6.98
N GLY A 46 -22.94 -23.68 -7.27
CA GLY A 46 -23.76 -23.34 -8.46
C GLY A 46 -22.98 -23.26 -9.78
N LYS A 47 -23.67 -23.06 -10.93
CA LYS A 47 -23.04 -22.87 -12.25
C LYS A 47 -22.07 -21.67 -12.23
N ARG A 48 -20.92 -21.85 -12.90
CA ARG A 48 -19.61 -21.14 -12.93
C ARG A 48 -19.56 -19.59 -12.86
N ILE A 49 -20.67 -18.86 -12.91
CA ILE A 49 -20.68 -17.41 -13.20
C ILE A 49 -20.49 -16.53 -11.93
N LYS A 50 -20.57 -17.08 -10.71
CA LYS A 50 -20.49 -16.30 -9.45
C LYS A 50 -19.67 -16.96 -8.35
N LYS A 51 -18.44 -17.40 -8.64
CA LYS A 51 -17.57 -18.03 -7.62
C LYS A 51 -16.27 -17.27 -7.43
N LEU A 52 -15.93 -17.01 -6.18
CA LEU A 52 -14.57 -16.74 -5.77
C LEU A 52 -13.90 -18.07 -5.40
N THR A 53 -12.59 -18.18 -5.62
CA THR A 53 -11.83 -19.29 -5.04
C THR A 53 -11.88 -19.18 -3.51
N VAL A 54 -11.67 -20.29 -2.83
CA VAL A 54 -11.62 -20.34 -1.36
C VAL A 54 -10.61 -19.32 -0.83
N ASP A 55 -9.43 -19.26 -1.46
CA ASP A 55 -8.35 -18.36 -1.07
C ASP A 55 -8.71 -16.90 -1.31
N THR A 56 -9.28 -16.55 -2.48
CA THR A 56 -9.66 -15.17 -2.78
C THR A 56 -10.79 -14.69 -1.87
N ALA A 57 -11.81 -15.52 -1.62
CA ALA A 57 -12.89 -15.17 -0.70
C ALA A 57 -12.35 -14.92 0.72
N THR A 58 -11.49 -15.82 1.20
CA THR A 58 -10.88 -15.74 2.53
C THR A 58 -9.98 -14.51 2.65
N ALA A 59 -9.17 -14.23 1.63
CA ALA A 59 -8.31 -13.05 1.59
C ALA A 59 -9.13 -11.74 1.61
N ILE A 60 -10.20 -11.65 0.83
CA ILE A 60 -11.08 -10.47 0.83
C ILE A 60 -11.73 -10.28 2.20
N HIS A 61 -12.27 -11.36 2.77
CA HIS A 61 -12.92 -11.35 4.08
C HIS A 61 -11.98 -10.82 5.16
N HIS A 62 -10.79 -11.41 5.30
CA HIS A 62 -9.81 -10.98 6.30
C HIS A 62 -9.28 -9.57 6.05
N THR A 63 -9.02 -9.20 4.79
CA THR A 63 -8.53 -7.86 4.45
C THR A 63 -9.56 -6.80 4.83
N CYS A 64 -10.84 -7.01 4.50
CA CYS A 64 -11.88 -6.04 4.78
C CYS A 64 -12.13 -5.90 6.29
N LEU A 65 -12.20 -7.01 7.03
CA LEU A 65 -12.36 -6.96 8.49
C LEU A 65 -11.14 -6.34 9.17
N GLY A 66 -9.93 -6.73 8.76
CA GLY A 66 -8.70 -6.17 9.31
C GLY A 66 -8.58 -4.67 9.08
N VAL A 67 -8.97 -4.18 7.90
CA VAL A 67 -9.02 -2.73 7.62
C VAL A 67 -10.03 -2.03 8.52
N VAL A 68 -11.21 -2.61 8.76
CA VAL A 68 -12.22 -2.03 9.64
C VAL A 68 -11.73 -1.96 11.08
N GLU A 69 -11.18 -3.05 11.62
CA GLU A 69 -10.64 -3.10 12.99
C GLU A 69 -9.47 -2.14 13.16
N MET A 70 -8.51 -2.14 12.23
CA MET A 70 -7.39 -1.21 12.23
C MET A 70 -7.87 0.24 12.20
N THR A 71 -8.87 0.57 11.38
CA THR A 71 -9.42 1.92 11.29
C THR A 71 -10.06 2.34 12.61
N LYS A 72 -10.84 1.47 13.24
CA LYS A 72 -11.44 1.73 14.56
C LYS A 72 -10.37 2.01 15.61
N SER A 73 -9.32 1.19 15.66
CA SER A 73 -8.20 1.38 16.58
C SER A 73 -7.47 2.70 16.35
N LEU A 74 -7.19 3.05 15.08
CA LEU A 74 -6.50 4.31 14.75
C LEU A 74 -7.34 5.55 15.08
N LEU A 75 -8.67 5.47 14.98
CA LEU A 75 -9.57 6.58 15.33
C LEU A 75 -9.60 6.91 16.83
N HIS A 76 -9.09 6.03 17.70
CA HIS A 76 -8.97 6.35 19.13
C HIS A 76 -7.91 7.43 19.38
N GLU A 77 -6.87 7.48 18.54
CA GLU A 77 -5.72 8.40 18.68
C GLU A 77 -5.72 9.51 17.62
N ASN A 78 -6.49 9.35 16.54
CA ASN A 78 -6.46 10.24 15.38
C ASN A 78 -7.86 10.80 15.08
N GLN A 79 -7.93 12.05 14.61
CA GLN A 79 -9.20 12.71 14.27
C GLN A 79 -9.89 12.09 13.05
N PHE A 80 -9.12 11.52 12.12
CA PHE A 80 -9.64 10.91 10.91
C PHE A 80 -8.67 9.86 10.36
N VAL A 81 -9.18 8.96 9.54
CA VAL A 81 -8.40 7.93 8.83
C VAL A 81 -8.72 7.97 7.34
N LEU A 82 -7.66 7.91 6.53
CA LEU A 82 -7.74 7.90 5.07
C LEU A 82 -7.43 6.49 4.54
N LEU A 83 -8.47 5.72 4.24
CA LEU A 83 -8.32 4.33 3.78
C LEU A 83 -7.46 4.20 2.51
N GLY A 84 -7.44 5.23 1.65
CA GLY A 84 -6.62 5.24 0.43
C GLY A 84 -5.11 5.32 0.68
N LYS A 85 -4.66 5.41 1.93
CA LYS A 85 -3.24 5.36 2.32
C LYS A 85 -2.74 3.96 2.60
N PHE A 86 -3.63 2.98 2.79
CA PHE A 86 -3.26 1.58 3.10
C PHE A 86 -3.19 0.69 1.84
N THR A 87 -3.17 1.27 0.65
CA THR A 87 -3.11 0.51 -0.61
C THR A 87 -1.67 0.32 -1.10
N THR A 88 -1.48 -0.65 -1.99
CA THR A 88 -0.18 -0.92 -2.63
C THR A 88 0.13 0.03 -3.79
N ASP A 89 -0.78 0.92 -4.20
CA ASP A 89 -0.57 1.87 -5.31
C ASP A 89 0.77 2.64 -5.21
N PRO A 90 1.19 3.16 -4.03
CA PRO A 90 2.46 3.89 -3.93
C PRO A 90 3.66 3.00 -4.23
N LEU A 91 3.60 1.74 -3.82
CA LEU A 91 4.64 0.74 -4.08
C LEU A 91 4.67 0.37 -5.57
N GLU A 92 3.52 0.12 -6.18
CA GLU A 92 3.39 -0.13 -7.62
C GLU A 92 3.91 1.05 -8.45
N LYS A 93 3.61 2.28 -8.03
CA LYS A 93 4.15 3.49 -8.65
C LYS A 93 5.68 3.58 -8.51
N ALA A 94 6.24 3.17 -7.37
CA ALA A 94 7.69 3.12 -7.18
C ALA A 94 8.34 2.09 -8.12
N PHE A 95 7.78 0.89 -8.23
CA PHE A 95 8.24 -0.11 -9.19
C PHE A 95 8.10 0.36 -10.64
N GLY A 96 7.03 1.08 -10.97
CA GLY A 96 6.86 1.70 -12.29
C GLY A 96 7.98 2.67 -12.63
N LYS A 97 8.45 3.48 -11.67
CA LYS A 97 9.60 4.38 -11.85
C LYS A 97 10.91 3.61 -12.04
N LEU A 98 11.12 2.54 -11.28
CA LEU A 98 12.30 1.68 -11.43
C LEU A 98 12.35 1.10 -12.84
N ARG A 99 11.22 0.59 -13.34
CA ARG A 99 11.09 0.07 -14.71
C ARG A 99 11.32 1.12 -15.79
N GLN A 100 10.75 2.30 -15.67
CA GLN A 100 11.00 3.39 -16.63
C GLN A 100 12.49 3.76 -16.71
N GLY A 101 13.21 3.64 -15.59
CA GLY A 101 14.65 3.86 -15.54
C GLY A 101 15.51 2.77 -16.19
N SER A 102 14.93 1.62 -16.52
CA SER A 102 15.58 0.44 -17.12
C SER A 102 15.02 0.14 -18.52
N GLU A 103 14.79 1.18 -19.32
CA GLU A 103 14.28 1.08 -20.70
C GLU A 103 12.93 0.36 -20.81
N VAL A 104 12.11 0.42 -19.75
CA VAL A 104 10.75 -0.17 -19.73
C VAL A 104 10.74 -1.70 -19.79
N THR A 105 11.90 -2.35 -19.59
CA THR A 105 12.02 -3.81 -19.49
C THR A 105 11.34 -4.34 -18.21
N TYR A 106 10.61 -5.46 -18.34
CA TYR A 106 9.94 -6.09 -17.18
C TYR A 106 10.92 -6.87 -16.30
N PHE A 107 12.03 -7.32 -16.87
CA PHE A 107 13.07 -8.06 -16.17
C PHE A 107 14.17 -7.09 -15.77
N ILE A 108 14.16 -6.67 -14.50
CA ILE A 108 15.15 -5.77 -13.93
C ILE A 108 16.05 -6.59 -13.00
N ASN A 109 17.35 -6.48 -13.16
CA ASN A 109 18.32 -7.11 -12.27
C ASN A 109 18.32 -6.38 -10.90
N VAL A 110 18.57 -7.12 -9.82
CA VAL A 110 18.72 -6.58 -8.45
C VAL A 110 19.76 -5.47 -8.41
N GLN A 111 20.88 -5.63 -9.12
CA GLN A 111 21.91 -4.60 -9.21
C GLN A 111 21.37 -3.28 -9.79
N GLN A 112 20.59 -3.35 -10.87
CA GLN A 112 19.99 -2.17 -11.49
C GLN A 112 18.99 -1.49 -10.54
N ILE A 113 18.25 -2.26 -9.74
CA ILE A 113 17.36 -1.73 -8.71
C ILE A 113 18.17 -0.97 -7.65
N LEU A 114 19.26 -1.57 -7.15
CA LEU A 114 20.09 -0.97 -6.11
C LEU A 114 20.70 0.37 -6.58
N GLU A 115 21.26 0.40 -7.79
CA GLU A 115 21.82 1.60 -8.40
C GLU A 115 20.77 2.71 -8.54
N LYS A 116 19.55 2.38 -8.98
CA LYS A 116 18.45 3.36 -9.10
C LYS A 116 17.97 3.86 -7.74
N VAL A 117 17.87 3.00 -6.73
CA VAL A 117 17.53 3.42 -5.37
C VAL A 117 18.58 4.37 -4.82
N ASN A 118 19.86 4.10 -5.03
CA ASN A 118 20.94 4.98 -4.62
C ASN A 118 20.87 6.34 -5.33
N MET A 119 20.65 6.35 -6.65
CA MET A 119 20.44 7.61 -7.39
C MET A 119 19.25 8.42 -6.84
N MET A 120 18.13 7.77 -6.50
CA MET A 120 16.96 8.45 -5.93
C MET A 120 17.28 9.04 -4.55
N LYS A 121 18.02 8.31 -3.70
CA LYS A 121 18.47 8.80 -2.38
C LYS A 121 19.40 10.00 -2.52
N THR A 122 20.41 9.92 -3.39
CA THR A 122 21.34 11.04 -3.64
C THR A 122 20.58 12.27 -4.17
N LYS A 123 19.65 12.08 -5.10
CA LYS A 123 18.81 13.17 -5.62
C LYS A 123 17.94 13.81 -4.52
N LEU A 124 17.44 13.02 -3.57
CA LEU A 124 16.69 13.53 -2.43
C LEU A 124 17.61 14.30 -1.48
N ALA A 125 18.78 13.76 -1.14
CA ALA A 125 19.77 14.42 -0.28
C ALA A 125 20.18 15.80 -0.84
N LEU A 126 20.48 15.87 -2.14
CA LEU A 126 20.79 17.14 -2.82
C LEU A 126 19.64 18.15 -2.78
N ARG A 127 18.39 17.69 -2.83
CA ARG A 127 17.22 18.59 -2.73
C ARG A 127 16.98 19.11 -1.32
N MET A 128 17.40 18.35 -0.31
CA MET A 128 17.22 18.69 1.10
C MET A 128 18.45 19.39 1.69
N ASP A 129 19.45 19.70 0.84
CA ASP A 129 20.74 20.31 1.22
C ASP A 129 21.44 19.56 2.36
N LEU A 130 21.27 18.23 2.37
CA LEU A 130 21.94 17.35 3.34
C LEU A 130 23.34 17.03 2.82
N ASP A 131 24.33 17.12 3.71
CA ASP A 131 25.71 16.84 3.37
C ASP A 131 25.87 15.36 2.95
N VAL A 132 26.30 15.16 1.70
CA VAL A 132 26.25 13.85 1.01
C VAL A 132 27.16 12.82 1.70
N SER A 133 28.15 13.29 2.47
CA SER A 133 29.12 12.50 3.22
C SER A 133 28.49 11.58 4.27
N ASP A 134 27.39 12.00 4.91
CA ASP A 134 26.71 11.17 5.93
C ASP A 134 25.86 10.07 5.31
N CYS A 135 25.31 10.30 4.12
CA CYS A 135 24.50 9.31 3.40
C CYS A 135 25.34 8.16 2.83
N LEU A 136 26.60 8.43 2.46
CA LEU A 136 27.54 7.41 1.97
C LEU A 136 28.03 6.48 3.10
N ARG A 137 28.22 7.01 4.32
CA ARG A 137 28.64 6.19 5.49
C ARG A 137 27.60 5.14 5.87
N SER A 138 26.30 5.49 5.82
CA SER A 138 25.21 4.53 6.01
C SER A 138 25.23 3.39 4.98
N LEU A 139 25.61 3.68 3.74
CA LEU A 139 25.58 2.71 2.64
C LEU A 139 26.73 1.71 2.69
N VAL A 140 27.95 2.18 3.03
CA VAL A 140 29.14 1.32 3.16
C VAL A 140 28.94 0.28 4.27
N MET A 141 28.23 0.63 5.35
CA MET A 141 27.92 -0.33 6.42
C MET A 141 26.87 -1.38 6.03
N SER A 142 25.89 -1.07 5.16
CA SER A 142 24.91 -2.06 4.68
C SER A 142 25.42 -2.96 3.56
N VAL A 143 26.36 -2.50 2.73
CA VAL A 143 26.97 -3.35 1.68
C VAL A 143 28.05 -4.25 2.29
N GLY A 144 28.78 -3.77 3.30
CA GLY A 144 29.79 -4.56 4.01
C GLY A 144 29.26 -5.76 4.79
N SER A 145 28.00 -5.73 5.24
CA SER A 145 27.40 -6.86 5.97
C SER A 145 26.86 -7.98 5.05
N VAL A 146 26.71 -7.74 3.75
CA VAL A 146 26.18 -8.74 2.80
C VAL A 146 27.30 -9.61 2.21
N PHE A 147 28.57 -9.17 2.27
CA PHE A 147 29.73 -9.89 1.71
C PHE A 147 30.60 -10.62 2.76
N SER A 148 30.12 -10.84 3.98
CA SER A 148 30.86 -11.59 5.03
C SER A 148 30.16 -12.87 5.53
N LEU A 149 29.23 -13.41 4.76
CA LEU A 149 28.69 -14.76 4.96
C LEU A 149 28.94 -15.56 3.69
N ASP A 150 30.18 -16.03 3.55
CA ASP A 150 30.60 -17.24 2.83
C ASP A 150 32.14 -17.22 2.76
N ALA A 151 32.76 -17.76 3.81
CA ALA A 151 34.14 -18.21 3.84
C ALA A 151 34.21 -19.50 4.66
#